data_AF-A0A8X9A598-F1
#
_entry.id   AF-A0A8X9A598-F1
#
_cell.length_a   1.000
_cell.length_b   1.000
_cell.length_c   1.000
_cell.angle_alpha   90.00
_cell.angle_beta   90.00
_cell.angle_gamma   90.00
#
_symmetry.space_group_name_H-M   'P 1'
#
loop_
_entity.id
_entity.type
_entity.pdbx_description
1 polymer ?
#
loop_
_entity_poly.entity_id
_entity_poly.type
_entity_poly.pdbx_seq_one_letter_code
_entity_poly.pdbx_strand_id
1 'polypeptide(L)'
;MLKTSLFFAGEGFTAYDCKGALVFRVDSYGPDGDDTGKFVLMDGSGRCILTVRRKRPSLHQRWEGFVGEGSEGKKAMFSVRRSSIIGWSSMTVEVYTNPDEEYQIEGSFACRTWNILAADKEIVAEIRRKMDGVELGLC
;
A
#
# COMPACT_ATOMS: atom_id res chain seq x y z
N MET A 1 -13.83 -13.35 -13.43
CA MET A 1 -12.71 -13.87 -12.61
C MET A 1 -12.38 -12.89 -11.49
N LEU A 2 -12.45 -13.32 -10.22
CA LEU A 2 -11.80 -12.59 -9.13
C LEU A 2 -10.29 -12.69 -9.37
N LYS A 3 -9.65 -11.56 -9.66
CA LYS A 3 -8.20 -11.47 -9.68
C LYS A 3 -7.79 -11.04 -8.27
N THR A 4 -7.38 -11.99 -7.45
CA THR A 4 -6.79 -11.72 -6.15
C THR A 4 -5.34 -11.33 -6.36
N SER A 5 -4.94 -10.12 -5.96
CA SER A 5 -3.53 -9.70 -5.90
C SER A 5 -2.93 -10.25 -4.60
N LEU A 6 -2.67 -11.55 -4.57
CA LEU A 6 -1.81 -12.16 -3.55
C LEU A 6 -0.40 -12.13 -4.12
N PHE A 7 0.53 -11.50 -3.39
CA PHE A 7 1.93 -11.47 -3.78
C PHE A 7 2.68 -12.60 -3.07
N PHE A 8 3.37 -13.43 -3.84
CA PHE A 8 4.32 -14.41 -3.33
C PHE A 8 5.72 -13.80 -3.23
N ALA A 9 6.62 -14.44 -2.47
CA ALA A 9 8.02 -14.02 -2.44
C ALA A 9 8.64 -14.14 -3.84
N GLY A 10 9.32 -13.10 -4.30
CA GLY A 10 9.86 -13.02 -5.66
C GLY A 10 8.85 -12.57 -6.73
N GLU A 11 7.60 -12.30 -6.36
CA GLU A 11 6.65 -11.63 -7.26
C GLU A 11 6.74 -10.11 -7.18
N GLY A 12 6.46 -9.44 -8.28
CA GLY A 12 6.44 -7.98 -8.34
C GLY A 12 5.45 -7.47 -9.38
N PHE A 13 5.21 -6.16 -9.36
CA PHE A 13 4.43 -5.48 -10.39
C PHE A 13 5.01 -4.11 -10.67
N THR A 14 4.64 -3.56 -11.83
CA THR A 14 4.98 -2.19 -12.21
C THR A 14 3.71 -1.36 -12.30
N ALA A 15 3.72 -0.19 -11.68
CA ALA A 15 2.67 0.80 -11.82
C ALA A 15 3.04 1.80 -12.91
N TYR A 16 2.07 2.08 -13.77
CA TYR A 16 2.17 3.05 -14.85
C TYR A 16 1.09 4.11 -14.66
N ASP A 17 1.37 5.33 -15.10
CA ASP A 17 0.36 6.39 -15.13
C ASP A 17 -0.63 6.19 -16.30
N CYS A 18 -1.60 7.09 -16.43
CA CYS A 18 -2.60 7.04 -17.50
C CYS A 18 -1.99 7.26 -18.91
N LYS A 19 -0.76 7.77 -19.01
CA LYS A 19 -0.01 7.95 -20.26
C LYS A 19 0.90 6.77 -20.56
N GLY A 20 0.95 5.76 -19.69
CA GLY A 20 1.82 4.59 -19.83
C GLY A 20 3.26 4.84 -19.37
N ALA A 21 3.56 5.96 -18.70
CA ALA A 21 4.87 6.20 -18.11
C ALA A 21 5.02 5.40 -16.81
N LEU A 22 6.19 4.79 -16.60
CA LEU A 22 6.49 4.05 -15.38
C LEU A 22 6.53 5.03 -14.19
N VAL A 23 5.71 4.76 -13.16
CA VAL A 23 5.70 5.53 -11.92
C VAL A 23 6.60 4.86 -10.88
N PHE A 24 6.37 3.57 -10.63
CA PHE A 24 7.18 2.79 -9.70
C PHE A 24 7.11 1.28 -10.00
N ARG A 25 8.10 0.56 -9.51
CA ARG A 25 8.09 -0.91 -9.42
C ARG A 25 7.89 -1.32 -7.96
N VAL A 26 7.18 -2.42 -7.76
CA VAL A 26 7.00 -3.03 -6.44
C VAL A 26 7.48 -4.46 -6.52
N ASP A 27 8.45 -4.80 -5.68
CA ASP A 27 8.93 -6.17 -5.55
C ASP A 27 8.66 -6.69 -4.13
N SER A 28 8.16 -7.91 -4.06
CA SER A 28 8.04 -8.72 -2.84
C SER A 28 9.36 -9.44 -2.61
N TYR A 29 10.13 -8.99 -1.63
CA TYR A 29 11.33 -9.70 -1.20
C TYR A 29 11.00 -10.52 0.04
N GLY A 30 11.32 -11.81 0.00
CA GLY A 30 11.42 -12.63 1.19
C GLY A 30 12.54 -13.63 0.96
N PRO A 31 13.59 -13.69 1.80
CA PRO A 31 14.42 -14.88 1.87
C PRO A 31 13.55 -16.03 2.39
N ASP A 32 13.98 -17.25 2.10
CA ASP A 32 13.29 -18.49 2.44
C ASP A 32 12.59 -18.48 3.81
N GLY A 33 11.31 -18.87 3.80
CA GLY A 33 10.58 -19.35 4.97
C GLY A 33 9.94 -18.30 5.89
N ASP A 34 10.66 -17.26 6.33
CA ASP A 34 10.22 -16.49 7.51
C ASP A 34 9.93 -14.99 7.27
N ASP A 35 10.50 -14.36 6.23
CA ASP A 35 10.31 -12.92 5.94
C ASP A 35 9.23 -12.65 4.87
N THR A 36 8.20 -13.48 4.83
CA THR A 36 6.98 -13.25 4.03
C THR A 36 6.24 -12.01 4.58
N GLY A 37 6.67 -10.82 4.13
CA GLY A 37 6.10 -9.58 4.63
C GLY A 37 6.88 -8.32 4.33
N LYS A 38 7.83 -8.31 3.39
CA LYS A 38 8.55 -7.10 2.97
C LYS A 38 8.26 -6.78 1.50
N PHE A 39 7.92 -5.53 1.24
CA PHE A 39 7.78 -4.96 -0.10
C PHE A 39 8.75 -3.80 -0.27
N VAL A 40 9.25 -3.63 -1.48
CA VAL A 40 10.11 -2.52 -1.84
C VAL A 40 9.52 -1.80 -3.04
N LEU A 41 9.35 -0.49 -2.89
CA LEU A 41 8.96 0.44 -3.93
C LEU A 41 10.23 1.05 -4.55
N MET A 42 10.37 0.95 -5.86
CA MET A 42 11.53 1.48 -6.60
C MET A 42 11.10 2.48 -7.67
N ASP A 43 11.97 3.46 -7.94
CA ASP A 43 11.82 4.35 -9.10
C ASP A 43 12.18 3.63 -10.42
N GLY A 44 12.04 4.33 -11.55
CA GLY A 44 12.34 3.77 -12.87
C GLY A 44 13.79 3.37 -13.09
N SER A 45 14.72 3.89 -12.29
CA SER A 45 16.15 3.52 -12.32
C SER A 45 16.46 2.28 -11.47
N GLY A 46 15.48 1.79 -10.69
CA GLY A 46 15.66 0.69 -9.75
C GLY A 46 16.13 1.13 -8.37
N ARG A 47 16.18 2.43 -8.08
CA ARG A 47 16.53 2.91 -6.74
C ARG A 47 15.35 2.74 -5.80
N CYS A 48 15.59 2.14 -4.64
CA CYS A 48 14.60 1.98 -3.59
C CYS A 48 14.16 3.34 -3.03
N ILE A 49 12.87 3.65 -3.15
CA ILE A 49 12.22 4.83 -2.56
C ILE A 49 11.68 4.50 -1.17
N LEU A 50 11.04 3.33 -1.01
CA LEU A 50 10.33 2.96 0.21
C LEU A 50 10.41 1.46 0.45
N THR A 51 10.71 1.07 1.69
CA THR A 51 10.57 -0.31 2.18
C THR A 51 9.35 -0.39 3.09
N VAL A 52 8.44 -1.33 2.84
CA VAL A 52 7.26 -1.59 3.67
C VAL A 52 7.37 -2.99 4.25
N ARG A 53 7.20 -3.15 5.57
CA ARG A 53 7.31 -4.47 6.22
C ARG A 53 6.17 -4.75 7.20
N ARG A 54 5.83 -6.02 7.38
CA ARG A 54 4.94 -6.47 8.47
C ARG A 54 5.61 -6.24 9.82
N LYS A 55 4.89 -5.63 10.75
CA LYS A 55 5.29 -5.60 12.16
C LYS A 55 4.88 -6.92 12.81
N ARG A 56 5.83 -7.66 13.38
CA ARG A 56 5.58 -8.89 14.13
C ARG A 56 6.11 -8.78 15.57
N PRO A 57 5.37 -9.28 16.57
CA PRO A 57 3.98 -9.73 16.50
C PRO A 57 3.00 -8.55 16.31
N SER A 58 1.82 -8.79 15.73
CA SER A 58 0.78 -7.77 15.60
C SER A 58 -0.63 -8.39 15.55
N LEU A 59 -1.52 -7.94 16.43
CA LEU A 59 -2.94 -8.32 16.40
C LEU A 59 -3.72 -7.68 15.24
N HIS A 60 -3.33 -6.46 14.83
CA HIS A 60 -4.03 -5.67 13.81
C HIS A 60 -3.43 -5.80 12.41
N GLN A 61 -2.63 -6.84 12.14
CA GLN A 61 -1.91 -7.02 10.87
C GLN A 61 -1.17 -5.75 10.43
N ARG A 62 -0.42 -5.14 11.36
CA ARG A 62 0.24 -3.85 11.16
C ARG A 62 1.40 -3.94 10.18
N TRP A 63 1.53 -2.92 9.35
CA TRP A 63 2.65 -2.67 8.44
C TRP A 63 3.31 -1.34 8.77
N GLU A 64 4.61 -1.24 8.54
CA GLU A 64 5.40 -0.02 8.73
C GLU A 64 6.17 0.31 7.45
N GLY A 65 6.19 1.59 7.08
CA GLY A 65 6.94 2.10 5.94
C GLY A 65 8.21 2.84 6.36
N PHE A 66 9.31 2.63 5.63
CA PHE A 66 10.63 3.19 5.88
C PHE A 66 11.19 3.79 4.61
N VAL A 67 11.78 4.98 4.70
CA VAL A 67 12.40 5.65 3.55
C VAL A 67 13.66 4.91 3.10
N GLY A 68 13.76 4.69 1.79
CA GLY A 68 14.89 4.00 1.16
C GLY A 68 14.95 2.53 1.50
N GLU A 69 16.13 1.95 1.33
CA GLU A 69 16.35 0.51 1.45
C GLU A 69 16.44 0.05 2.90
N GLY A 70 15.71 -1.01 3.23
CA GLY A 70 15.76 -1.65 4.54
C GLY A 70 15.05 -0.88 5.65
N SER A 71 15.07 -1.45 6.84
CA SER A 71 14.36 -0.92 8.03
C SER A 71 15.21 -0.92 9.30
N GLU A 72 16.40 -1.53 9.27
CA GLU A 72 17.27 -1.67 10.43
C GLU A 72 17.79 -0.31 10.89
N GLY A 73 17.62 0.00 12.17
CA GLY A 73 18.02 1.28 12.77
C GLY A 73 17.23 2.50 12.28
N LYS A 74 16.25 2.34 11.39
CA LYS A 74 15.44 3.43 10.84
C LYS A 74 14.16 3.62 11.62
N LYS A 75 13.73 4.89 11.76
CA LYS A 75 12.38 5.22 12.24
C LYS A 75 11.38 5.03 11.11
N ALA A 76 10.25 4.39 11.40
CA ALA A 76 9.15 4.29 10.44
C ALA A 76 8.59 5.68 10.13
N MET A 77 8.26 5.92 8.86
CA MET A 77 7.60 7.15 8.39
C MET A 77 6.09 7.09 8.61
N PHE A 78 5.50 5.90 8.48
CA PHE A 78 4.08 5.66 8.71
C PHE A 78 3.82 4.23 9.16
N SER A 79 2.62 4.00 9.70
CA SER A 79 2.09 2.69 10.04
C SER A 79 0.69 2.50 9.47
N VAL A 80 0.42 1.34 8.86
CA VAL A 80 -0.92 0.95 8.40
C VAL A 80 -1.40 -0.22 9.24
N ARG A 81 -2.63 -0.15 9.77
CA ARG A 81 -3.20 -1.23 10.58
C ARG A 81 -4.68 -1.42 10.31
N ARG A 82 -5.18 -2.64 10.54
CA ARG A 82 -6.63 -2.88 10.58
C ARG A 82 -7.25 -2.15 11.76
N SER A 83 -8.35 -1.46 11.53
CA SER A 83 -9.06 -0.70 12.58
C SER A 83 -9.72 -1.62 13.62
N SER A 84 -10.00 -2.88 13.26
CA SER A 84 -10.50 -3.93 14.16
C SER A 84 -9.83 -5.28 13.89
N ILE A 85 -9.74 -6.11 14.93
CA ILE A 85 -9.26 -7.51 14.86
C ILE A 85 -10.38 -8.43 14.33
N ILE A 86 -11.66 -8.07 14.55
CA ILE A 86 -12.83 -8.91 14.29
C ILE A 86 -13.74 -8.20 13.26
N GLY A 87 -14.28 -8.97 12.31
CA GLY A 87 -15.24 -8.48 11.31
C GLY A 87 -14.61 -7.77 10.10
N TRP A 88 -15.45 -7.14 9.28
CA TRP A 88 -15.02 -6.25 8.19
C TRP A 88 -14.44 -4.98 8.81
N SER A 89 -13.18 -4.65 8.51
CA SER A 89 -12.50 -3.50 9.10
C SER A 89 -11.88 -2.65 8.01
N SER A 90 -12.06 -1.33 8.10
CA SER A 90 -11.20 -0.36 7.42
C SER A 90 -9.75 -0.49 7.89
N MET A 91 -8.85 0.25 7.24
CA MET A 91 -7.47 0.41 7.70
C MET A 91 -7.21 1.85 8.11
N THR A 92 -6.51 2.03 9.22
CA THR A 92 -5.97 3.34 9.64
C THR A 92 -4.52 3.45 9.20
N VAL A 93 -4.16 4.63 8.68
CA VAL A 93 -2.78 5.04 8.38
C VAL A 93 -2.38 6.15 9.34
N GLU A 94 -1.35 5.89 10.15
CA GLU A 94 -0.74 6.87 11.06
C GLU A 94 0.56 7.38 10.43
N VAL A 95 0.72 8.70 10.28
CA VAL A 95 1.95 9.30 9.76
C VAL A 95 2.84 9.75 10.92
N TYR A 96 4.00 9.12 11.10
CA TYR A 96 4.90 9.41 12.22
C TYR A 96 5.77 10.64 12.02
N THR A 97 5.89 11.12 10.78
CA THR A 97 6.57 12.38 10.46
C THR A 97 5.69 13.60 10.70
N ASN A 98 4.37 13.43 10.65
CA ASN A 98 3.39 14.46 10.95
C ASN A 98 2.24 13.84 11.77
N PRO A 99 2.32 13.86 13.11
CA PRO A 99 1.33 13.20 13.97
C PRO A 99 -0.09 13.75 13.85
N ASP A 100 -0.26 14.96 13.30
CA ASP A 100 -1.56 15.57 13.07
C ASP A 100 -2.23 15.02 11.78
N GLU A 101 -1.51 14.24 10.97
CA GLU A 101 -2.03 13.57 9.78
C GLU A 101 -2.39 12.11 10.07
N GLU A 102 -3.69 11.83 9.95
CA GLU A 102 -4.24 10.47 9.92
C GLU A 102 -5.06 10.27 8.66
N TYR A 103 -4.95 9.07 8.07
CA TYR A 103 -5.81 8.65 6.96
C TYR A 103 -6.58 7.38 7.28
N GLN A 104 -7.79 7.29 6.72
CA GLN A 104 -8.61 6.09 6.75
C GLN A 104 -8.71 5.51 5.34
N ILE A 105 -8.55 4.20 5.22
CA ILE A 105 -8.76 3.47 3.97
C ILE A 105 -10.03 2.65 4.13
N GLU A 106 -11.04 3.04 3.36
CA GLU A 106 -12.36 2.41 3.36
C GLU A 106 -12.67 1.86 1.98
N GLY A 107 -13.41 0.75 1.92
CA GLY A 107 -13.79 0.17 0.65
C GLY A 107 -14.01 -1.33 0.69
N SER A 108 -14.02 -1.90 -0.52
CA SER A 108 -14.26 -3.31 -0.76
C SER A 108 -13.31 -3.84 -1.81
N PHE A 109 -12.53 -4.85 -1.41
CA PHE A 109 -11.69 -5.60 -2.34
C PHE A 109 -12.52 -6.25 -3.45
N ALA A 110 -13.68 -6.81 -3.08
CA ALA A 110 -14.58 -7.50 -4.02
C ALA A 110 -15.14 -6.54 -5.09
N CYS A 111 -15.51 -5.32 -4.69
CA CYS A 111 -16.02 -4.29 -5.59
C CYS A 111 -14.91 -3.52 -6.32
N ARG A 112 -13.64 -3.66 -5.89
CA ARG A 112 -12.48 -2.90 -6.40
C ARG A 112 -12.68 -1.39 -6.32
N THR A 113 -13.26 -0.96 -5.21
CA THR A 113 -13.55 0.42 -4.89
C THR A 113 -12.98 0.71 -3.52
N TRP A 114 -12.02 1.63 -3.44
CA TRP A 114 -11.42 2.07 -2.19
C TRP A 114 -11.21 3.57 -2.19
N ASN A 115 -11.45 4.20 -1.05
CA ASN A 115 -11.19 5.60 -0.79
C ASN A 115 -10.15 5.71 0.31
N ILE A 116 -9.22 6.64 0.13
CA ILE A 116 -8.32 7.12 1.18
C ILE A 116 -8.88 8.47 1.62
N LEU A 117 -9.29 8.55 2.89
CA LEU A 117 -9.86 9.73 3.49
C LEU A 117 -8.86 10.37 4.45
N ALA A 118 -8.76 11.70 4.43
CA ALA A 118 -8.06 12.46 5.46
C ALA A 118 -8.86 12.51 6.77
N ALA A 119 -8.27 13.10 7.82
CA ALA A 119 -8.87 13.20 9.14
C ALA A 119 -10.22 13.94 9.17
N ASP A 120 -10.42 14.91 8.28
CA ASP A 120 -11.67 15.66 8.09
C ASP A 120 -12.70 14.92 7.21
N LYS A 121 -12.39 13.69 6.79
CA LYS A 121 -13.16 12.84 5.88
C LYS A 121 -13.20 13.34 4.43
N GLU A 122 -12.32 14.25 4.03
CA GLU A 122 -12.10 14.55 2.63
C GLU A 122 -11.46 13.34 1.92
N ILE A 123 -11.93 13.00 0.72
CA ILE A 123 -11.33 11.94 -0.09
C ILE A 123 -10.07 12.50 -0.77
N VAL A 124 -8.90 11.99 -0.38
CA VAL A 124 -7.61 12.41 -0.93
C VAL A 124 -7.09 11.50 -2.04
N ALA A 125 -7.58 10.27 -2.11
CA ALA A 125 -7.29 9.36 -3.21
C ALA A 125 -8.40 8.32 -3.36
N GLU A 126 -8.58 7.84 -4.58
CA GLU A 126 -9.58 6.83 -4.92
C GLU A 126 -9.01 5.76 -5.83
N ILE A 127 -9.40 4.51 -5.58
CA ILE A 127 -9.07 3.35 -6.38
C ILE A 127 -10.37 2.82 -6.97
N ARG A 128 -10.48 2.85 -8.29
CA ARG A 128 -11.60 2.28 -9.05
C ARG A 128 -11.14 1.19 -9.99
N ARG A 129 -12.10 0.34 -10.38
CA ARG A 129 -11.89 -0.59 -11.49
C ARG A 129 -11.63 0.22 -12.77
N LYS A 130 -10.52 -0.09 -13.45
CA LYS A 130 -10.30 0.36 -14.83
C LYS A 130 -11.46 -0.13 -15.70
N MET A 131 -12.24 0.81 -16.24
CA MET A 131 -13.23 0.54 -17.27
C MET A 131 -12.55 0.72 -18.62
N ASP A 132 -12.64 -0.30 -19.47
CA ASP A 132 -12.16 -0.19 -20.84
C ASP A 132 -13.13 0.72 -21.61
N GLY A 133 -12.74 2.00 -21.75
CA GLY A 133 -13.24 2.98 -22.72
C GLY A 133 -14.73 2.99 -23.03
N VAL A 134 -15.52 3.71 -22.24
CA VAL A 134 -16.39 4.74 -22.81
C VAL A 134 -15.79 6.06 -22.37
N GLU A 135 -15.45 6.91 -23.34
CA GLU A 135 -14.96 8.28 -23.10
C GLU A 135 -15.90 9.03 -22.15
N LEU A 136 -15.54 9.06 -20.88
CA LEU A 136 -15.85 10.17 -20.01
C LEU A 136 -14.53 10.46 -19.31
N GLY A 137 -13.79 11.38 -19.92
CA GLY A 137 -12.49 11.82 -19.44
C GLY A 137 -12.63 12.20 -17.97
N LEU A 138 -11.95 11.45 -17.13
CA LEU A 138 -11.49 11.81 -15.80
C LEU A 138 -10.48 10.72 -15.43
N CYS A 139 -9.22 11.15 -15.35
CA CYS A 139 -8.12 10.36 -14.80
C CYS A 139 -8.35 10.14 -13.30
#